data_AF-A0A498SRF7-F1
#
_entry.id   AF-A0A498SRF7-F1
#
_cell.length_a   1.000
_cell.length_b   1.000
_cell.length_c   1.000
_cell.angle_alpha   90.00
_cell.angle_beta   90.00
_cell.angle_gamma   90.00
#
_symmetry.space_group_name_H-M   'P 1'
#
loop_
_entity.id
_entity.type
_entity.pdbx_description
1 polymer ?
#
loop_
_entity_poly.entity_id
_entity_poly.type
_entity_poly.pdbx_seq_one_letter_code
_entity_poly.pdbx_strand_id
1 'polypeptide(L)'
;MYQAYNENRVLDKDGNIVKQKETYSSIGITFRNLYWSFYGYLAPWDYKLIVGNAGPNQEPTEHPLTNYAGEITIATFHVAVVVTLLNLMISMLVRTADTVQKNEDMEWKFTRCQIYAEYFEWFTAIPPPFNLIYNTTYGLYRAFSNEFKFVYPDLWIPIKIWKPSLNDVIAQDLLYLKLLRVLFERYRFAEEYHYQTVMKNDADRFIDKEKYVC
;
A
#
# COMPACT_ATOMS: atom_id res chain seq x y z
N MET A 1 -27.04 4.78 21.85
CA MET A 1 -28.10 3.80 22.18
C MET A 1 -28.53 3.91 23.64
N TYR A 2 -27.60 4.11 24.59
CA TYR A 2 -27.90 4.11 26.03
C TYR A 2 -27.78 5.49 26.70
N GLN A 3 -27.85 6.58 25.94
CA GLN A 3 -27.75 7.95 26.48
C GLN A 3 -28.79 8.23 27.59
N ALA A 4 -30.00 7.70 27.45
CA ALA A 4 -31.08 7.86 28.44
C ALA A 4 -30.86 7.08 29.75
N TYR A 5 -29.88 6.18 29.79
CA TYR A 5 -29.55 5.35 30.95
C TYR A 5 -28.20 5.75 31.57
N ASN A 6 -27.59 6.84 31.08
CA ASN A 6 -26.40 7.40 31.69
C ASN A 6 -26.74 7.79 33.13
N GLU A 7 -25.85 7.45 34.06
CA GLU A 7 -25.99 7.69 35.51
C GLU A 7 -26.89 6.73 36.29
N ASN A 8 -27.54 5.77 35.62
CA ASN A 8 -28.29 4.73 36.32
C ASN A 8 -27.37 3.88 37.20
N ARG A 9 -27.91 3.52 38.37
CA ARG A 9 -27.23 2.72 39.39
C ARG A 9 -28.19 1.65 39.88
N VAL A 10 -27.67 0.43 40.05
CA VAL A 10 -28.39 -0.67 40.68
C VAL A 10 -27.70 -1.02 41.99
N LEU A 11 -28.50 -1.28 43.02
CA LEU A 11 -28.04 -1.98 44.22
C LEU A 11 -28.07 -3.47 43.91
N ASP A 12 -26.89 -4.07 43.86
CA ASP A 12 -26.72 -5.50 43.72
C ASP A 12 -27.16 -6.23 45.00
N LYS A 13 -27.44 -7.53 44.90
CA LYS A 13 -27.91 -8.36 46.03
C LYS A 13 -26.93 -8.39 47.21
N ASP A 14 -25.66 -8.08 46.95
CA ASP A 14 -24.58 -7.98 47.93
C ASP A 14 -24.40 -6.57 48.53
N GLY A 15 -25.29 -5.62 48.21
CA GLY A 15 -25.22 -4.23 48.71
C GLY A 15 -24.26 -3.32 47.94
N ASN A 16 -23.64 -3.81 46.87
CA ASN A 16 -22.74 -3.04 46.02
C ASN A 16 -23.51 -2.19 45.01
N ILE A 17 -23.06 -0.94 44.78
CA ILE A 17 -23.66 -0.03 43.79
C ILE A 17 -22.94 -0.23 42.45
N VAL A 18 -23.64 -0.80 41.47
CA VAL A 18 -23.13 -0.94 40.09
C VAL A 18 -23.68 0.20 39.24
N LYS A 19 -22.79 1.02 38.68
CA LYS A 19 -23.14 2.13 37.77
C LYS A 19 -23.08 1.67 36.31
N GLN A 20 -24.02 2.13 35.49
CA GLN A 20 -23.99 1.91 34.04
C GLN A 20 -22.68 2.42 33.42
N LYS A 21 -22.00 1.57 32.64
CA LYS A 21 -20.84 1.96 31.84
C LYS A 21 -21.28 2.82 30.65
N GLU A 22 -20.49 3.83 30.30
CA GLU A 22 -20.74 4.74 29.18
C GLU A 22 -20.44 4.11 27.80
N THR A 23 -20.64 2.80 27.65
CA THR A 23 -20.20 2.04 26.48
C THR A 23 -20.88 2.49 25.17
N TYR A 24 -22.16 2.86 25.23
CA TYR A 24 -22.96 3.29 24.07
C TYR A 24 -23.73 4.60 24.30
N SER A 25 -23.15 5.48 25.11
CA SER A 25 -23.74 6.75 25.54
C SER A 25 -23.71 7.82 24.44
N SER A 26 -22.56 7.98 23.78
CA SER A 26 -22.34 8.92 22.68
C SER A 26 -21.90 8.18 21.41
N ILE A 27 -22.14 8.78 20.24
CA ILE A 27 -21.73 8.21 18.95
C ILE A 27 -20.21 8.01 18.86
N GLY A 28 -19.42 8.96 19.37
CA GLY A 28 -17.95 8.85 19.34
C GLY A 28 -17.42 7.76 20.27
N ILE A 29 -18.02 7.62 21.46
CA ILE A 29 -17.65 6.56 22.42
C ILE A 29 -18.08 5.19 21.88
N THR A 30 -19.26 5.12 21.27
CA THR A 30 -19.77 3.92 20.59
C THR A 30 -18.81 3.48 19.48
N PHE A 31 -18.37 4.40 18.62
CA PHE A 31 -17.42 4.10 17.55
C PHE A 31 -16.08 3.59 18.09
N ARG A 32 -15.53 4.26 19.10
CA ARG A 32 -14.29 3.82 19.78
C ARG A 32 -14.44 2.42 20.37
N ASN A 33 -15.58 2.12 20.99
CA ASN A 33 -15.82 0.81 21.59
C ASN A 33 -16.04 -0.28 20.53
N LEU A 34 -16.73 0.02 19.43
CA LEU A 34 -16.86 -0.88 18.28
C LEU A 34 -15.51 -1.18 17.61
N TYR A 35 -14.60 -0.19 17.54
CA TYR A 35 -13.23 -0.40 17.07
C TYR A 35 -12.47 -1.39 17.95
N TRP A 36 -12.49 -1.21 19.28
CA TRP A 36 -11.84 -2.15 20.20
C TRP A 36 -12.52 -3.52 20.20
N SER A 37 -13.83 -3.54 19.95
CA SER A 37 -14.62 -4.74 19.77
C SER A 37 -14.13 -5.62 18.63
N PHE A 38 -13.65 -5.02 17.53
CA PHE A 38 -13.08 -5.76 16.41
C PHE A 38 -11.91 -6.66 16.83
N TYR A 39 -11.12 -6.22 17.81
CA TYR A 39 -10.00 -6.98 18.36
C TYR A 39 -10.39 -7.90 19.53
N GLY A 40 -11.69 -8.00 19.87
CA GLY A 40 -12.17 -8.87 20.94
C GLY A 40 -12.08 -8.27 22.36
N TYR A 41 -11.84 -6.97 22.51
CA TYR A 41 -11.75 -6.31 23.83
C TYR A 41 -13.11 -5.96 24.44
N LEU A 42 -14.23 -6.36 23.82
CA LEU A 42 -15.56 -6.09 24.34
C LEU A 42 -16.16 -7.36 24.97
N ALA A 43 -16.31 -7.35 26.28
CA ALA A 43 -16.86 -8.49 26.99
C ALA A 43 -18.41 -8.51 26.96
N PRO A 44 -19.05 -9.69 26.94
CA PRO A 44 -20.51 -9.82 26.92
C PRO A 44 -21.25 -9.05 28.03
N TRP A 45 -20.63 -8.96 29.20
CA TRP A 45 -21.19 -8.28 30.36
C TRP A 45 -21.08 -6.75 30.30
N ASP A 46 -20.29 -6.19 29.38
CA ASP A 46 -20.02 -4.74 29.31
C ASP A 46 -21.08 -3.93 28.56
N TYR A 47 -22.02 -4.61 27.89
CA TYR A 47 -23.15 -3.99 27.18
C TYR A 47 -24.50 -4.28 27.81
N LYS A 48 -24.57 -5.07 28.90
CA LYS A 48 -25.81 -5.27 29.66
C LYS A 48 -26.30 -3.92 30.19
N LEU A 49 -27.57 -3.60 29.96
CA LEU A 49 -28.17 -2.35 30.40
C LEU A 49 -28.57 -2.42 31.88
N ILE A 50 -28.21 -1.37 32.62
CA ILE A 50 -28.60 -1.13 34.01
C ILE A 50 -29.66 -0.04 34.03
N VAL A 51 -30.86 -0.40 34.50
CA VAL A 51 -32.04 0.47 34.49
C VAL A 51 -32.30 1.08 35.87
N GLY A 52 -32.12 0.31 36.95
CA GLY A 52 -32.32 0.77 38.33
C GLY A 52 -33.08 -0.27 39.17
N ASN A 53 -33.36 0.06 40.43
CA ASN A 53 -34.21 -0.75 41.31
C ASN A 53 -35.63 -0.18 41.32
N ALA A 54 -36.66 -1.02 41.30
CA ALA A 54 -38.06 -0.58 41.37
C ALA A 54 -38.91 -1.45 42.33
N GLY A 55 -40.06 -0.91 42.73
CA GLY A 55 -40.99 -1.57 43.65
C GLY A 55 -40.68 -1.35 45.14
N PRO A 56 -41.56 -1.84 46.05
CA PRO A 56 -41.44 -1.64 47.50
C PRO A 56 -40.20 -2.31 48.11
N ASN A 57 -39.73 -3.40 47.48
CA ASN A 57 -38.60 -4.21 47.94
C ASN A 57 -37.25 -3.79 47.32
N GLN A 58 -37.21 -2.71 46.54
CA GLN A 58 -36.02 -2.26 45.79
C GLN A 58 -35.37 -3.38 44.97
N GLU A 59 -36.15 -4.14 44.20
CA GLU A 59 -35.61 -5.21 43.37
C GLU A 59 -34.97 -4.65 42.09
N PRO A 60 -33.83 -5.20 41.62
CA PRO A 60 -33.23 -4.81 40.35
C PRO A 60 -34.21 -5.03 39.21
N THR A 61 -34.50 -3.98 38.45
CA THR A 61 -35.35 -4.07 37.26
C THR A 61 -34.52 -4.15 35.99
N GLU A 62 -34.92 -5.04 35.09
CA GLU A 62 -34.28 -5.25 33.81
C GLU A 62 -35.25 -4.96 32.67
N HIS A 63 -34.71 -4.45 31.56
CA HIS A 63 -35.44 -4.28 30.30
C HIS A 63 -34.99 -5.36 29.31
N PRO A 64 -35.63 -6.55 29.31
CA PRO A 64 -35.17 -7.69 28.53
C PRO A 64 -35.16 -7.41 27.03
N LEU A 65 -36.18 -6.71 26.52
CA LEU A 65 -36.28 -6.37 25.10
C LEU A 65 -35.12 -5.50 24.62
N THR A 66 -34.75 -4.48 25.41
CA THR A 66 -33.63 -3.57 25.07
C THR A 66 -32.27 -4.27 25.19
N ASN A 67 -32.12 -5.17 26.17
CA ASN A 67 -30.91 -5.98 26.32
C ASN A 67 -30.71 -6.93 25.14
N TYR A 68 -31.74 -7.70 24.78
CA TYR A 68 -31.66 -8.62 23.64
C TYR A 68 -31.44 -7.89 22.31
N ALA A 69 -32.10 -6.74 22.09
CA ALA A 69 -31.90 -5.96 20.89
C ALA A 69 -30.45 -5.42 20.78
N GLY A 70 -29.85 -4.98 21.90
CA GLY A 70 -28.45 -4.54 21.94
C GLY A 70 -27.47 -5.68 21.66
N GLU A 71 -27.67 -6.82 22.31
CA GLU A 71 -26.87 -8.03 22.12
C GLU A 71 -26.90 -8.51 20.66
N ILE A 72 -28.09 -8.64 20.07
CA ILE A 72 -28.24 -9.08 18.66
C ILE A 72 -27.58 -8.08 17.71
N THR A 73 -27.70 -6.77 17.96
CA THR A 73 -27.08 -5.75 17.10
C THR A 73 -25.56 -5.82 17.13
N ILE A 74 -24.97 -5.97 18.32
CA ILE A 74 -23.52 -6.11 18.49
C ILE A 74 -23.03 -7.45 17.91
N ALA A 75 -23.77 -8.54 18.13
CA ALA A 75 -23.44 -9.86 17.58
C ALA A 75 -23.46 -9.85 16.05
N THR A 76 -24.49 -9.25 15.44
CA THR A 76 -24.61 -9.12 13.99
C THR A 76 -23.49 -8.26 13.42
N PHE A 77 -23.12 -7.16 14.10
CA PHE A 77 -21.95 -6.35 13.73
C PHE A 77 -20.66 -7.18 13.74
N HIS A 78 -20.41 -7.99 14.77
CA HIS A 78 -19.22 -8.84 14.81
C HIS A 78 -19.21 -9.88 13.71
N VAL A 79 -20.33 -10.57 13.47
CA VAL A 79 -20.42 -11.56 12.38
C VAL A 79 -20.17 -10.89 11.03
N ALA A 80 -20.77 -9.73 10.77
CA ALA A 80 -20.54 -8.98 9.54
C ALA A 80 -19.08 -8.55 9.40
N VAL A 81 -18.50 -7.89 10.40
CA VAL A 81 -17.15 -7.31 10.30
C VAL A 81 -16.07 -8.41 10.35
N VAL A 82 -16.17 -9.37 11.26
CA VAL A 82 -15.14 -10.40 11.42
C VAL A 82 -15.26 -11.45 10.31
N VAL A 83 -16.45 -11.97 10.03
CA VAL A 83 -16.57 -13.08 9.06
C VAL A 83 -16.59 -12.56 7.63
N THR A 84 -17.38 -11.53 7.32
CA THR A 84 -17.56 -11.13 5.91
C THR A 84 -16.45 -10.20 5.41
N LEU A 85 -16.04 -9.18 6.19
CA LEU A 85 -15.03 -8.24 5.73
C LEU A 85 -13.62 -8.84 5.71
N LEU A 86 -13.24 -9.65 6.71
CA LEU A 86 -11.93 -10.30 6.68
C LEU A 86 -11.81 -11.27 5.50
N ASN A 87 -12.84 -12.10 5.27
CA ASN A 87 -12.82 -13.05 4.17
C ASN A 87 -12.76 -12.35 2.80
N LEU A 88 -13.49 -11.23 2.64
CA LEU A 88 -13.44 -10.43 1.42
C LEU A 88 -12.08 -9.73 1.24
N MET A 89 -11.53 -9.16 2.32
CA MET A 89 -10.24 -8.47 2.28
C MET A 89 -9.11 -9.44 1.94
N ILE A 90 -9.10 -10.62 2.54
CA ILE A 90 -8.11 -11.67 2.22
C ILE A 90 -8.27 -12.11 0.77
N SER A 91 -9.51 -12.32 0.30
CA SER A 91 -9.75 -12.68 -1.11
C SER A 91 -9.23 -11.62 -2.09
N MET A 92 -9.49 -10.34 -1.82
CA MET A 92 -9.00 -9.23 -2.64
C MET A 92 -7.47 -9.11 -2.57
N LEU A 93 -6.88 -9.31 -1.39
CA LEU A 93 -5.43 -9.30 -1.20
C LEU A 93 -4.76 -10.41 -2.02
N VAL A 94 -5.25 -11.65 -1.93
CA VAL A 94 -4.70 -12.80 -2.69
C VAL A 94 -4.78 -12.55 -4.19
N ARG A 95 -5.94 -12.10 -4.70
CA ARG A 95 -6.09 -11.78 -6.13
C ARG A 95 -5.11 -10.70 -6.60
N THR A 96 -4.88 -9.70 -5.76
CA THR A 96 -3.95 -8.61 -6.08
C THR A 96 -2.51 -9.12 -6.05
N ALA A 97 -2.14 -9.92 -5.05
CA ALA A 97 -0.83 -10.55 -4.95
C ALA A 97 -0.53 -11.45 -6.15
N ASP A 98 -1.48 -12.29 -6.59
CA ASP A 98 -1.34 -13.12 -7.79
C ASP A 98 -1.11 -12.27 -9.06
N THR A 99 -1.73 -11.09 -9.13
CA THR A 99 -1.56 -10.18 -10.27
C THR A 99 -0.18 -9.53 -10.26
N VAL A 100 0.28 -9.07 -9.10
CA VAL A 100 1.62 -8.46 -8.92
C VAL A 100 2.73 -9.49 -9.16
N GLN A 101 2.55 -10.72 -8.66
CA GLN A 101 3.55 -11.78 -8.79
C GLN A 101 3.89 -12.14 -10.24
N LYS A 102 2.97 -11.92 -11.20
CA LYS A 102 3.25 -12.14 -12.63
C LYS A 102 4.37 -11.26 -13.17
N ASN A 103 4.56 -10.06 -12.62
CA ASN A 103 5.54 -9.07 -13.07
C ASN A 103 6.55 -8.68 -11.97
N GLU A 104 6.58 -9.39 -10.84
CA GLU A 104 7.42 -9.08 -9.67
C GLU A 104 8.87 -8.83 -10.03
N ASP A 105 9.44 -9.71 -10.86
CA ASP A 105 10.83 -9.68 -11.27
C ASP A 105 11.18 -8.42 -12.08
N MET A 106 10.24 -7.94 -12.90
CA MET A 106 10.41 -6.73 -13.72
C MET A 106 10.28 -5.48 -12.86
N GLU A 107 9.25 -5.41 -12.02
CA GLU A 107 9.00 -4.29 -11.13
C GLU A 107 10.13 -4.12 -10.12
N TRP A 108 10.60 -5.22 -9.51
CA TRP A 108 11.73 -5.20 -8.59
C TRP A 108 13.01 -4.68 -9.26
N LYS A 109 13.33 -5.17 -10.47
CA LYS A 109 14.51 -4.70 -11.21
C LYS A 109 14.37 -3.23 -11.60
N PHE A 110 13.18 -2.80 -12.01
CA PHE A 110 12.90 -1.40 -12.33
C PHE A 110 13.10 -0.49 -11.11
N THR A 111 12.48 -0.81 -9.97
CA THR A 111 12.65 -0.05 -8.73
C THR A 111 14.10 -0.05 -8.26
N ARG A 112 14.80 -1.19 -8.37
CA ARG A 112 16.23 -1.27 -8.03
C ARG A 112 17.09 -0.37 -8.92
N CYS A 113 16.82 -0.35 -10.23
CA CYS A 113 17.50 0.55 -11.15
C CYS A 113 17.21 2.02 -10.84
N GLN A 114 15.98 2.36 -10.45
CA GLN A 114 15.63 3.71 -10.02
C GLN A 114 16.43 4.13 -8.77
N ILE A 115 16.49 3.26 -7.76
CA ILE A 115 17.30 3.51 -6.55
C ILE A 115 18.77 3.73 -6.93
N TYR A 116 19.33 2.88 -7.81
CA TYR A 116 20.70 3.08 -8.27
C TYR A 116 20.90 4.37 -9.07
N ALA A 117 19.92 4.79 -9.86
CA ALA A 117 19.95 6.08 -10.56
C ALA A 117 20.04 7.25 -9.57
N GLU A 118 19.26 7.23 -8.49
CA GLU A 118 19.30 8.24 -7.42
C GLU A 118 20.66 8.28 -6.69
N TYR A 119 21.37 7.14 -6.58
CA TYR A 119 22.72 7.09 -6.01
C TYR A 119 23.82 7.56 -6.97
N PHE A 120 23.60 7.55 -8.28
CA PHE A 120 24.56 8.11 -9.24
C PHE A 120 24.58 9.65 -9.22
N GLU A 121 23.56 10.28 -8.62
CA GLU A 121 23.51 11.72 -8.48
C GLU A 121 24.45 12.22 -7.38
N TRP A 122 25.09 13.36 -7.64
CA TRP A 122 26.20 13.87 -6.84
C TRP A 122 25.83 14.26 -5.40
N PHE A 123 24.54 14.52 -5.14
CA PHE A 123 24.05 14.97 -3.83
C PHE A 123 23.74 13.83 -2.84
N THR A 124 23.86 12.57 -3.27
CA THR A 124 23.62 11.36 -2.45
C THR A 124 24.92 10.61 -2.13
N ALA A 125 26.08 11.18 -2.48
CA ALA A 125 27.38 10.55 -2.30
C ALA A 125 27.72 10.25 -0.83
N ILE A 126 27.10 10.94 0.12
CA ILE A 126 27.33 10.80 1.56
C ILE A 126 25.99 10.62 2.28
N PRO A 127 25.88 9.68 3.25
CA PRO A 127 24.65 9.48 4.01
C PRO A 127 24.31 10.71 4.91
N PRO A 128 23.02 11.00 5.15
CA PRO A 128 22.61 11.92 6.22
C PRO A 128 23.17 11.46 7.59
N PRO A 129 23.59 12.37 8.51
CA PRO A 129 23.48 13.84 8.46
C PRO A 129 24.63 14.55 7.72
N PHE A 130 25.73 13.85 7.40
CA PHE A 130 26.94 14.44 6.83
C PHE A 130 26.75 14.98 5.41
N ASN A 131 25.69 14.56 4.73
CA ASN A 131 25.29 15.07 3.41
C ASN A 131 25.16 16.60 3.37
N LEU A 132 24.66 17.23 4.44
CA LEU A 132 24.47 18.68 4.49
C LEU A 132 25.80 19.45 4.43
N ILE A 133 26.82 18.97 5.14
CA ILE A 133 28.15 19.58 5.16
C ILE A 133 28.82 19.40 3.80
N TYR A 134 28.72 18.20 3.24
CA TYR A 134 29.28 17.89 1.92
C TYR A 134 28.63 18.75 0.82
N ASN A 135 27.30 18.78 0.74
CA ASN A 135 26.62 19.58 -0.28
C ASN A 135 26.86 21.09 -0.11
N THR A 136 26.96 21.59 1.13
CA THR A 136 27.25 23.01 1.38
C THR A 136 28.69 23.37 0.95
N THR A 137 29.68 22.55 1.33
CA THR A 137 31.09 22.80 0.97
C THR A 137 31.33 22.68 -0.53
N TYR A 138 30.77 21.66 -1.19
CA TYR A 138 30.86 21.49 -2.64
C TYR A 138 30.07 22.55 -3.40
N GLY A 139 28.89 22.95 -2.91
CA GLY A 139 28.10 24.04 -3.49
C GLY A 139 28.86 25.35 -3.48
N LEU A 140 29.54 25.68 -2.38
CA LEU A 140 30.43 26.85 -2.30
C LEU A 140 31.60 26.73 -3.28
N TYR A 141 32.29 25.59 -3.32
CA TYR A 141 33.39 25.36 -4.27
C TYR A 141 32.94 25.57 -5.74
N ARG A 142 31.78 25.03 -6.12
CA ARG A 142 31.24 25.17 -7.48
C ARG A 142 30.79 26.60 -7.77
N ALA A 143 30.30 27.34 -6.77
CA ALA A 143 29.93 28.75 -6.93
C ALA A 143 31.14 29.66 -7.19
N PHE A 144 32.30 29.33 -6.59
CA PHE A 144 33.55 30.08 -6.80
C PHE A 144 34.36 29.60 -8.02
N SER A 145 34.02 28.44 -8.60
CA SER A 145 34.64 27.94 -9.82
C SER A 145 33.94 28.48 -11.06
N ASN A 146 34.70 29.04 -11.99
CA ASN A 146 34.20 29.52 -13.29
C ASN A 146 33.92 28.37 -14.28
N GLU A 147 34.05 27.11 -13.88
CA GLU A 147 33.84 25.94 -14.75
C GLU A 147 32.39 25.44 -14.76
N PHE A 148 31.56 25.93 -13.83
CA PHE A 148 30.17 25.50 -13.66
C PHE A 148 29.19 26.66 -13.91
N LYS A 149 28.04 26.35 -14.49
CA LYS A 149 26.94 27.28 -14.71
C LYS A 149 25.73 26.87 -13.87
N PHE A 150 25.15 27.84 -13.17
CA PHE A 150 23.91 27.67 -12.42
C PHE A 150 22.70 27.73 -13.37
N VAL A 151 21.90 26.67 -13.45
CA VAL A 151 20.66 26.55 -14.23
C VAL A 151 19.62 25.83 -13.36
N TYR A 152 18.33 26.16 -13.47
CA TYR A 152 17.25 25.48 -12.74
C TYR A 152 16.47 24.58 -13.72
N PRO A 153 16.07 23.34 -13.38
CA PRO A 153 16.11 22.68 -12.06
C PRO A 153 17.44 21.97 -11.69
N ASP A 154 18.30 21.69 -12.67
CA ASP A 154 19.55 20.95 -12.48
C ASP A 154 20.69 21.87 -11.99
N LEU A 155 20.93 21.84 -10.68
CA LEU A 155 21.92 22.68 -9.99
C LEU A 155 23.37 22.36 -10.45
N TRP A 156 24.12 23.41 -10.84
CA TRP A 156 25.56 23.39 -11.15
C TRP A 156 26.00 22.41 -12.25
N ILE A 157 25.79 22.80 -13.51
CA ILE A 157 26.18 22.02 -14.71
C ILE A 157 27.57 22.45 -15.19
N PRO A 158 28.49 21.53 -15.53
CA PRO A 158 29.78 21.90 -16.12
C PRO A 158 29.55 22.56 -17.50
N ILE A 159 30.28 23.63 -17.78
CA ILE A 159 30.10 24.43 -19.01
C ILE A 159 30.28 23.59 -20.29
N LYS A 160 31.12 22.55 -20.24
CA LYS A 160 31.33 21.60 -21.34
C LYS A 160 30.04 20.88 -21.77
N ILE A 161 29.12 20.60 -20.83
CA ILE A 161 27.83 19.97 -21.13
C ILE A 161 26.83 21.04 -21.64
N TRP A 162 26.88 22.26 -21.10
CA TRP A 162 25.98 23.34 -21.50
C TRP A 162 26.27 23.90 -22.90
N LYS A 163 27.55 23.94 -23.30
CA LYS A 163 28.02 24.31 -24.63
C LYS A 163 29.04 23.28 -25.11
N PRO A 164 28.58 22.11 -25.59
CA PRO A 164 29.48 21.10 -26.11
C PRO A 164 30.12 21.58 -27.42
N SER A 165 31.29 21.02 -27.73
CA SER A 165 31.91 21.28 -29.03
C SER A 165 31.06 20.61 -30.12
N LEU A 166 30.85 21.30 -31.24
CA LEU A 166 30.01 20.80 -32.33
C LEU A 166 30.50 19.45 -32.87
N ASN A 167 31.82 19.28 -32.94
CA ASN A 167 32.44 18.04 -33.44
C ASN A 167 32.17 16.85 -32.50
N ASP A 168 32.21 17.06 -31.19
CA ASP A 168 31.95 15.99 -30.21
C ASP A 168 30.48 15.54 -30.26
N VAL A 169 29.55 16.49 -30.39
CA VAL A 169 28.11 16.19 -30.54
C VAL A 169 27.87 15.39 -31.81
N ILE A 170 28.39 15.86 -32.96
CA ILE A 170 28.24 15.16 -34.24
C ILE A 170 28.84 13.76 -34.16
N ALA A 171 30.02 13.60 -33.54
CA ALA A 171 30.65 12.29 -33.40
C ALA A 171 29.82 11.33 -32.53
N GLN A 172 29.27 11.81 -31.41
CA GLN A 172 28.42 11.03 -30.53
C GLN A 172 27.10 10.64 -31.21
N ASP A 173 26.46 11.58 -31.92
CA ASP A 173 25.22 11.33 -32.66
C ASP A 173 25.43 10.33 -33.79
N LEU A 174 26.51 10.46 -34.56
CA LEU A 174 26.87 9.50 -35.61
C LEU A 174 27.10 8.09 -35.03
N LEU A 175 27.77 7.99 -33.88
CA LEU A 175 27.99 6.73 -33.19
C LEU A 175 26.68 6.12 -32.71
N TYR A 176 25.82 6.94 -32.09
CA TYR A 176 24.50 6.52 -31.63
C TYR A 176 23.63 6.01 -32.77
N LEU A 177 23.54 6.76 -33.88
CA LEU A 177 22.78 6.36 -35.07
C LEU A 177 23.32 5.08 -35.71
N LYS A 178 24.65 4.91 -35.75
CA LYS A 178 25.28 3.68 -36.23
C LYS A 178 24.90 2.49 -35.36
N LEU A 179 24.95 2.65 -34.04
CA LEU A 179 24.58 1.61 -33.08
C LEU A 179 23.08 1.29 -33.16
N LEU A 180 22.23 2.30 -33.28
CA LEU A 180 20.78 2.16 -33.46
C LEU A 180 20.46 1.35 -34.72
N ARG A 181 21.13 1.65 -35.84
CA ARG A 181 20.96 0.89 -37.08
C ARG A 181 21.31 -0.58 -36.88
N VAL A 182 22.45 -0.87 -36.24
CA VAL A 182 22.89 -2.25 -35.98
C VAL A 182 21.91 -2.99 -35.05
N LEU A 183 21.42 -2.33 -33.99
CA LEU A 183 20.42 -2.92 -33.10
C LEU A 183 19.11 -3.19 -33.83
N PHE A 184 18.64 -2.25 -34.65
CA PHE A 184 17.42 -2.40 -35.43
C PHE A 184 17.52 -3.55 -36.44
N GLU A 185 18.65 -3.66 -37.15
CA GLU A 185 18.90 -4.79 -38.05
C GLU A 185 18.86 -6.12 -37.30
N ARG A 186 19.55 -6.23 -36.14
CA ARG A 186 19.52 -7.44 -35.30
C ARG A 186 18.12 -7.78 -34.81
N TYR A 187 17.36 -6.78 -34.36
CA TYR A 187 15.98 -6.96 -33.92
C TYR A 187 15.11 -7.48 -35.06
N ARG A 188 15.18 -6.83 -36.23
CA ARG A 188 14.42 -7.24 -37.42
C ARG A 188 14.75 -8.68 -37.83
N PHE A 189 16.05 -9.03 -37.89
CA PHE A 189 16.47 -10.40 -38.22
C PHE A 189 16.00 -11.41 -37.17
N ALA A 190 16.03 -11.05 -35.88
CA ALA A 190 15.54 -11.93 -34.81
C ALA A 190 14.02 -12.15 -34.91
N GLU A 191 13.24 -11.11 -35.20
CA GLU A 191 11.80 -11.26 -35.43
C GLU A 191 11.49 -12.09 -36.67
N GLU A 192 12.10 -11.79 -37.81
CA GLU A 192 11.92 -12.55 -39.05
C GLU A 192 12.23 -14.04 -38.81
N TYR A 193 13.31 -14.34 -38.10
CA TYR A 193 13.67 -15.71 -37.70
C TYR A 193 12.63 -16.35 -36.77
N HIS A 194 12.13 -15.60 -35.77
CA HIS A 194 11.11 -16.08 -34.86
C HIS A 194 9.81 -16.44 -35.60
N TYR A 195 9.31 -15.56 -36.46
CA TYR A 195 8.12 -15.82 -37.28
C TYR A 195 8.30 -17.06 -38.18
N GLN A 196 9.44 -17.17 -38.87
CA GLN A 196 9.71 -18.34 -39.72
C GLN A 196 9.78 -19.63 -38.91
N THR A 197 10.39 -19.59 -37.73
CA THR A 197 10.52 -20.77 -36.85
C THR A 197 9.16 -21.19 -36.30
N VAL A 198 8.32 -20.24 -35.86
CA VAL A 198 6.96 -20.52 -35.37
C VAL A 198 6.12 -21.13 -36.49
N MET A 199 6.12 -20.54 -37.68
CA MET A 199 5.39 -21.06 -38.84
C MET A 199 5.87 -22.46 -39.24
N LYS A 200 7.18 -22.72 -39.17
CA LYS A 200 7.75 -24.05 -39.43
C LYS A 200 7.30 -25.06 -38.38
N ASN A 201 7.38 -24.71 -37.09
CA ASN A 201 6.93 -25.58 -36.00
C ASN A 201 5.42 -25.90 -36.11
N ASP A 202 4.60 -24.91 -36.48
CA ASP A 202 3.17 -25.12 -36.69
C ASP A 202 2.93 -26.04 -37.90
N ALA A 203 3.61 -25.82 -39.02
CA ALA A 203 3.53 -26.70 -40.19
C ALA A 203 3.94 -28.16 -39.85
N ASP A 204 5.06 -28.35 -39.15
CA ASP A 204 5.51 -29.67 -38.69
C ASP A 204 4.46 -30.34 -37.78
N ARG A 205 3.80 -29.57 -36.91
CA ARG A 205 2.72 -30.05 -36.04
C ARG A 205 1.47 -30.47 -36.80
N PHE A 206 1.13 -29.80 -37.91
CA PHE A 206 0.01 -30.19 -38.78
C PHE A 206 0.32 -31.47 -39.55
N ILE A 207 1.53 -31.59 -40.10
CA ILE A 207 1.98 -32.80 -40.83
C ILE A 207 1.98 -34.02 -39.91
N ASP A 208 2.49 -33.88 -38.68
CA ASP A 208 2.47 -35.00 -37.74
C ASP A 208 1.05 -35.40 -37.35
N LYS A 209 0.12 -34.45 -37.18
CA LYS A 209 -1.30 -34.78 -36.95
C LYS A 209 -1.91 -35.59 -38.10
N GLU A 210 -1.60 -35.26 -39.35
CA GLU A 210 -2.12 -36.01 -40.51
C GLU A 210 -1.59 -37.45 -40.58
N LYS A 211 -0.34 -37.70 -40.15
CA LYS A 211 0.24 -39.05 -40.12
C LYS A 211 -0.45 -40.02 -39.17
N TYR A 212 -1.12 -39.52 -38.11
CA TYR A 212 -1.82 -40.36 -37.13
C TYR A 212 -3.32 -40.51 -37.43
N VAL A 213 -3.83 -39.90 -38.50
CA VAL A 213 -5.26 -39.91 -38.88
C VAL A 213 -5.54 -40.82 -40.09
N CYS A 214 -4.50 -41.33 -40.77
CA CYS A 214 -4.59 -42.39 -41.79
C CYS A 214 -4.17 -43.74 -41.21
#